data_AF-A0A438F5U7-F1
#
_entry.id   AF-A0A438F5U7-F1
#
_cell.length_a   1.000
_cell.length_b   1.000
_cell.length_c   1.000
_cell.angle_alpha   90.00
_cell.angle_beta   90.00
_cell.angle_gamma   90.00
#
_symmetry.space_group_name_H-M   'P 1'
#
loop_
_entity.id
_entity.type
_entity.pdbx_description
1 polymer ?
#
loop_
_entity_poly.entity_id
_entity_poly.type
_entity_poly.pdbx_seq_one_letter_code
_entity_poly.pdbx_strand_id
1 'polypeptide(L)'
;MPPNQGFPTLSTFTAMRPATTLGEDVTIGLVDTEIVESASFNDAGIFEIPTKWKGECVKGLGFSSSMCNKKLIGAREHLSLTIMPGTGRRMTPRAHVAMYKVLWYAGGYASDVIATISLSLGIGGLPLYKDPVPMATFAGMEKGGIFVASSAGNQGPWPGTLHDGVPWLLDVPAGTIDHDCIGVVALGNGVSIIGASLYHGN
;
A
#
# COMPACT_ATOMS: atom_id res chain seq x y z
N MET A 1 27.22 -8.25 -5.08
CA MET A 1 26.00 -8.38 -4.26
C MET A 1 26.44 -8.56 -2.81
N PRO A 2 26.06 -7.67 -1.88
CA PRO A 2 26.25 -7.94 -0.47
C PRO A 2 25.44 -9.19 -0.07
N PRO A 3 25.90 -9.99 0.91
CA PRO A 3 25.22 -11.20 1.34
C PRO A 3 23.84 -10.88 1.90
N ASN A 4 22.88 -11.77 1.62
CA ASN A 4 21.50 -11.72 2.11
C ASN A 4 21.46 -11.40 3.61
N GLN A 5 21.15 -10.14 3.95
CA GLN A 5 20.62 -9.86 5.26
C GLN A 5 19.21 -10.43 5.25
N GLY A 6 18.98 -11.51 6.00
CA GLY A 6 17.66 -12.14 6.09
C GLY A 6 16.59 -11.08 6.36
N PHE A 7 15.39 -11.31 5.82
CA PHE A 7 14.26 -10.41 6.04
C PHE A 7 14.13 -10.13 7.56
N PRO A 8 13.78 -8.90 7.99
CA PRO A 8 13.52 -8.64 9.41
C PRO A 8 12.49 -9.67 9.87
N THR A 9 12.95 -10.59 10.71
CA THR A 9 12.17 -11.76 11.10
C THR A 9 10.88 -11.29 11.77
N LEU A 10 9.82 -12.11 11.75
CA LEU A 10 8.58 -11.81 12.47
C LEU A 10 8.85 -11.39 13.94
N SER A 11 9.95 -11.87 14.53
CA SER A 11 10.46 -11.44 15.84
C SER A 11 10.87 -9.97 15.92
N THR A 12 11.50 -9.38 14.90
CA THR A 12 11.86 -7.95 14.89
C THR A 12 10.62 -7.06 14.88
N PHE A 13 9.63 -7.41 14.04
CA PHE A 13 8.34 -6.71 14.07
C PHE A 13 7.58 -6.95 15.37
N THR A 14 7.60 -8.18 15.90
CA THR A 14 6.98 -8.50 17.20
C THR A 14 7.65 -7.76 18.36
N ALA A 15 8.95 -7.47 18.28
CA ALA A 15 9.66 -6.65 19.27
C ALA A 15 9.33 -5.16 19.17
N MET A 16 9.00 -4.64 17.98
CA MET A 16 8.54 -3.25 17.80
C MET A 16 7.08 -3.04 18.24
N ARG A 17 6.26 -4.10 18.24
CA ARG A 17 4.82 -4.02 18.56
C ARG A 17 4.50 -3.45 19.96
N PRO A 18 5.16 -3.87 21.06
CA PRO A 18 4.96 -3.27 22.38
C PRO A 18 5.45 -1.82 22.44
N ALA A 19 6.59 -1.52 21.81
CA ALA A 19 7.20 -0.19 21.85
C ALA A 19 6.40 0.88 21.08
N THR A 20 5.59 0.46 20.09
CA THR A 20 4.78 1.34 19.23
C THR A 20 3.28 1.22 19.48
N THR A 21 2.88 0.50 20.53
CA THR A 21 1.47 0.19 20.86
C THR A 21 0.67 -0.22 19.61
N LEU A 22 1.27 -1.02 18.72
CA LEU A 22 0.65 -1.49 17.47
C LEU A 22 0.10 -0.38 16.52
N GLY A 23 0.49 0.88 16.72
CA GLY A 23 0.01 2.05 15.96
C GLY A 23 -1.23 2.74 16.53
N GLU A 24 -1.49 2.63 17.83
CA GLU A 24 -2.73 3.12 18.50
C GLU A 24 -3.05 4.63 18.47
N ASP A 25 -2.25 5.49 17.82
CA ASP A 25 -2.65 6.89 17.56
C ASP A 25 -2.16 7.35 16.17
N VAL A 26 -1.96 6.36 15.29
CA VAL A 26 -1.45 6.56 13.95
C VAL A 26 -2.58 6.32 12.96
N THR A 27 -2.78 7.28 12.06
CA THR A 27 -3.62 7.11 10.88
C THR A 27 -2.73 6.92 9.67
N ILE A 28 -2.98 5.85 8.93
CA ILE A 28 -2.28 5.53 7.68
C ILE A 28 -3.22 5.85 6.53
N GLY A 29 -2.80 6.80 5.68
CA GLY A 29 -3.44 7.06 4.40
C GLY A 29 -2.98 6.05 3.37
N LEU A 30 -3.91 5.44 2.64
CA LEU A 30 -3.62 4.56 1.52
C LEU A 30 -4.26 5.13 0.25
N VAL A 31 -3.52 4.99 -0.85
CA VAL A 31 -3.87 5.54 -2.16
C VAL A 31 -3.77 4.41 -3.11
N ASP A 32 -4.91 3.98 -3.60
CA ASP A 32 -4.93 2.74 -4.35
C ASP A 32 -6.04 2.76 -5.39
N THR A 33 -6.09 1.68 -6.14
CA THR A 33 -7.13 1.43 -7.13
C THR A 33 -8.43 0.95 -6.49
N GLU A 34 -8.39 0.37 -5.27
CA GLU A 34 -9.53 -0.36 -4.73
C GLU A 34 -9.70 -0.24 -3.21
N ILE A 35 -10.97 -0.16 -2.80
CA ILE A 35 -11.44 -0.30 -1.41
C ILE A 35 -12.33 -1.54 -1.39
N VAL A 36 -11.98 -2.55 -0.59
CA VAL A 36 -12.77 -3.78 -0.48
C VAL A 36 -13.02 -4.14 0.97
N GLU A 37 -14.23 -4.61 1.26
CA GLU A 37 -14.54 -5.27 2.51
C GLU A 37 -13.64 -6.51 2.70
N SER A 38 -12.89 -6.52 3.79
CA SER A 38 -11.96 -7.59 4.12
C SER A 38 -11.95 -7.78 5.63
N ALA A 39 -11.77 -9.03 6.07
CA ALA A 39 -11.48 -9.34 7.47
C ALA A 39 -10.27 -8.55 8.01
N SER A 40 -9.38 -8.09 7.12
CA SER A 40 -8.22 -7.26 7.43
C SER A 40 -8.58 -5.81 7.82
N PHE A 41 -9.84 -5.39 7.67
CA PHE A 41 -10.40 -4.10 8.10
C PHE A 41 -11.41 -4.25 9.24
N ASN A 42 -11.46 -5.41 9.90
CA ASN A 42 -12.23 -5.58 11.13
C ASN A 42 -11.69 -4.63 12.23
N ASP A 43 -12.61 -4.06 13.01
CA ASP A 43 -12.30 -3.07 14.03
C ASP A 43 -12.35 -3.60 15.47
N ALA A 44 -12.43 -4.92 15.66
CA ALA A 44 -12.31 -5.57 16.96
C ALA A 44 -10.96 -5.25 17.61
N GLY A 45 -11.01 -4.70 18.83
CA GLY A 45 -9.81 -4.28 19.56
C GLY A 45 -9.18 -2.97 19.07
N ILE A 46 -9.84 -2.26 18.14
CA ILE A 46 -9.47 -0.91 17.74
C ILE A 46 -10.13 0.09 18.68
N PHE A 47 -9.36 1.10 19.06
CA PHE A 47 -9.77 2.19 19.94
C PHE A 47 -10.64 3.20 19.18
N GLU A 48 -11.17 4.18 19.89
CA GLU A 48 -12.03 5.20 19.29
C GLU A 48 -11.28 6.07 18.28
N ILE A 49 -12.01 6.55 17.28
CA ILE A 49 -11.46 7.40 16.22
C ILE A 49 -10.84 8.66 16.84
N PRO A 50 -9.64 9.10 16.43
CA PRO A 50 -8.96 10.21 17.06
C PRO A 50 -9.74 11.50 16.84
N THR A 51 -9.93 12.31 17.88
CA THR A 51 -10.69 13.58 17.80
C THR A 51 -10.08 14.60 16.83
N LYS A 52 -8.79 14.46 16.53
CA LYS A 52 -8.05 15.25 15.53
C LYS A 52 -8.40 14.88 14.08
N TRP A 53 -9.03 13.73 13.84
CA TRP A 53 -9.43 13.26 12.51
C TRP A 53 -10.55 14.12 11.94
N LYS A 54 -10.39 14.54 10.67
CA LYS A 54 -11.36 15.38 9.95
C LYS A 54 -11.81 14.78 8.62
N GLY A 55 -11.41 13.56 8.32
CA GLY A 55 -11.80 12.87 7.10
C GLY A 55 -13.24 12.36 7.17
N GLU A 56 -13.81 12.08 6.00
CA GLU A 56 -15.17 11.59 5.83
C GLU A 56 -15.20 10.27 5.06
N CYS A 57 -16.31 9.55 5.17
CA CYS A 57 -16.60 8.39 4.34
C CYS A 57 -17.66 8.76 3.30
N VAL A 58 -17.20 9.02 2.09
CA VAL A 58 -18.01 9.43 0.95
C VAL A 58 -18.53 8.18 0.24
N LYS A 59 -19.85 8.10 0.07
CA LYS A 59 -20.47 7.04 -0.72
C LYS A 59 -20.02 7.13 -2.18
N GLY A 60 -19.58 6.01 -2.75
CA GLY A 60 -19.20 5.86 -4.15
C GLY A 60 -20.05 4.81 -4.86
N LEU A 61 -19.73 4.53 -6.12
CA LEU A 61 -20.24 3.32 -6.77
C LEU A 61 -19.54 2.13 -6.06
N GLY A 62 -20.24 1.11 -5.57
CA GLY A 62 -19.56 -0.03 -4.92
C GLY A 62 -18.97 0.21 -3.53
N PHE A 63 -18.96 1.44 -3.00
CA PHE A 63 -18.64 1.72 -1.60
C PHE A 63 -19.78 2.47 -0.89
N SER A 64 -20.26 1.88 0.20
CA SER A 64 -21.23 2.54 1.10
C SER A 64 -20.49 3.20 2.25
N SER A 65 -20.92 4.39 2.68
CA SER A 65 -20.38 5.04 3.88
C SER A 65 -20.50 4.17 5.14
N SER A 66 -21.45 3.23 5.17
CA SER A 66 -21.62 2.24 6.22
C SER A 66 -20.51 1.19 6.30
N MET A 67 -19.61 1.12 5.31
CA MET A 67 -18.45 0.22 5.32
C MET A 67 -17.29 0.79 6.15
N CYS A 68 -17.34 2.08 6.51
CA CYS A 68 -16.41 2.65 7.47
C CYS A 68 -16.75 2.22 8.90
N ASN A 69 -15.70 2.04 9.69
CA ASN A 69 -15.76 1.58 11.07
C ASN A 69 -14.59 2.17 11.87
N LYS A 70 -14.26 1.66 13.07
CA LYS A 70 -13.11 2.23 13.82
C LYS A 70 -11.77 1.91 13.17
N LYS A 71 -11.68 0.94 12.26
CA LYS A 71 -10.45 0.61 11.51
C LYS A 71 -10.33 1.44 10.22
N LEU A 72 -11.37 1.46 9.38
CA LEU A 72 -11.48 2.29 8.18
C LEU A 72 -12.25 3.56 8.53
N ILE A 73 -11.52 4.63 8.87
CA ILE A 73 -12.10 5.86 9.43
C ILE A 73 -12.38 6.95 8.38
N GLY A 74 -11.96 6.71 7.14
CA GLY A 74 -12.15 7.62 6.01
C GLY A 74 -12.04 6.88 4.70
N ALA A 75 -12.91 7.21 3.76
CA ALA A 75 -12.92 6.61 2.44
C ALA A 75 -13.48 7.62 1.46
N ARG A 76 -12.75 7.92 0.40
CA ARG A 76 -13.27 8.76 -0.68
C ARG A 76 -12.99 8.09 -2.01
N GLU A 77 -14.07 7.95 -2.78
CA GLU A 77 -14.03 7.43 -4.13
C GLU A 77 -14.44 8.52 -5.13
N HIS A 78 -13.78 8.55 -6.27
CA HIS A 78 -14.42 8.95 -7.53
C HIS A 78 -14.96 7.67 -8.21
N LEU A 79 -15.42 7.64 -9.45
CA LEU A 79 -16.37 6.65 -10.02
C LEU A 79 -15.98 5.12 -10.15
N SER A 80 -16.53 4.19 -9.35
CA SER A 80 -16.16 2.73 -9.28
C SER A 80 -16.77 1.71 -10.26
N LEU A 81 -15.99 0.66 -10.57
CA LEU A 81 -16.39 -0.72 -10.94
C LEU A 81 -15.26 -1.70 -10.53
N THR A 82 -15.42 -2.46 -9.42
CA THR A 82 -14.81 -3.79 -9.07
C THR A 82 -14.56 -3.93 -7.55
N ILE A 83 -14.92 -5.08 -6.97
CA ILE A 83 -14.75 -5.46 -5.55
C ILE A 83 -14.09 -6.85 -5.50
N MET A 84 -12.96 -7.02 -4.79
CA MET A 84 -12.23 -8.30 -4.64
C MET A 84 -11.89 -8.64 -3.17
N PRO A 85 -12.48 -9.68 -2.56
CA PRO A 85 -12.22 -10.03 -1.16
C PRO A 85 -10.83 -10.68 -0.96
N GLY A 86 -10.16 -10.35 0.16
CA GLY A 86 -8.88 -10.95 0.53
C GLY A 86 -8.66 -10.97 2.05
N THR A 87 -7.75 -11.81 2.56
CA THR A 87 -7.39 -11.89 3.98
C THR A 87 -5.87 -11.80 4.14
N GLY A 88 -5.36 -10.83 4.91
CA GLY A 88 -3.93 -10.62 5.12
C GLY A 88 -3.60 -10.05 6.51
N ARG A 89 -2.40 -10.33 7.02
CA ARG A 89 -1.93 -9.85 8.33
C ARG A 89 -1.05 -8.61 8.16
N ARG A 90 -1.34 -7.52 8.88
CA ARG A 90 -0.65 -6.22 8.73
C ARG A 90 0.52 -6.05 9.71
N MET A 91 1.44 -5.16 9.36
CA MET A 91 2.55 -4.75 10.22
C MET A 91 2.07 -3.99 11.48
N THR A 92 1.10 -3.08 11.33
CA THR A 92 0.45 -2.29 12.40
C THR A 92 -1.06 -2.61 12.49
N PRO A 93 -1.47 -3.62 13.27
CA PRO A 93 -2.85 -4.07 13.29
C PRO A 93 -3.80 -3.07 13.97
N ARG A 94 -3.32 -2.18 14.87
CA ARG A 94 -4.19 -1.25 15.60
C ARG A 94 -4.28 0.16 14.99
N ALA A 95 -3.41 0.53 14.06
CA ALA A 95 -3.50 1.82 13.37
C ALA A 95 -4.85 2.03 12.64
N HIS A 96 -5.34 3.27 12.60
CA HIS A 96 -6.47 3.61 11.74
C HIS A 96 -6.03 3.69 10.28
N VAL A 97 -6.94 3.40 9.36
CA VAL A 97 -6.71 3.45 7.91
C VAL A 97 -7.70 4.44 7.29
N ALA A 98 -7.20 5.28 6.40
CA ALA A 98 -8.01 6.11 5.52
C ALA A 98 -7.63 5.81 4.08
N MET A 99 -8.63 5.52 3.23
CA MET A 99 -8.39 5.17 1.83
C MET A 99 -8.89 6.23 0.88
N TYR A 100 -8.14 6.39 -0.19
CA TYR A 100 -8.42 7.35 -1.24
C TYR A 100 -8.20 6.65 -2.58
N LYS A 101 -9.29 6.44 -3.30
CA LYS A 101 -9.27 5.77 -4.59
C LYS A 101 -9.11 6.78 -5.71
N VAL A 102 -8.00 6.71 -6.44
CA VAL A 102 -7.58 7.73 -7.43
C VAL A 102 -7.26 7.18 -8.82
N LEU A 103 -7.30 5.85 -8.99
CA LEU A 103 -6.95 5.17 -10.23
C LEU A 103 -8.12 4.32 -10.76
N TRP A 104 -8.29 4.35 -12.08
CA TRP A 104 -9.36 3.67 -12.81
C TRP A 104 -8.81 2.70 -13.86
N TYR A 105 -9.65 1.78 -14.34
CA TYR A 105 -9.31 0.91 -15.48
C TYR A 105 -8.96 1.70 -16.74
N ALA A 106 -9.56 2.88 -16.92
CA ALA A 106 -9.25 3.80 -18.01
C ALA A 106 -7.97 4.64 -17.78
N GLY A 107 -7.27 4.44 -16.66
CA GLY A 107 -6.14 5.25 -16.20
C GLY A 107 -6.50 6.21 -15.06
N GLY A 108 -5.48 6.82 -14.44
CA GLY A 108 -5.66 7.88 -13.44
C GLY A 108 -5.32 9.25 -14.01
N TYR A 109 -6.02 10.29 -13.57
CA TYR A 109 -5.65 11.67 -13.87
C TYR A 109 -4.70 12.19 -12.81
N ALA A 110 -3.66 12.94 -13.24
CA ALA A 110 -2.75 13.64 -12.33
C ALA A 110 -3.51 14.50 -11.30
N SER A 111 -4.66 15.09 -11.68
CA SER A 111 -5.54 15.85 -10.79
C SER A 111 -6.07 15.04 -9.61
N ASP A 112 -6.35 13.76 -9.83
CA ASP A 112 -6.93 12.86 -8.83
C ASP A 112 -5.82 12.32 -7.90
N VAL A 113 -4.59 12.24 -8.43
CA VAL A 113 -3.39 11.80 -7.70
C VAL A 113 -2.85 12.88 -6.74
N ILE A 114 -3.05 14.18 -7.03
CA ILE A 114 -2.58 15.32 -6.20
C ILE A 114 -3.08 15.27 -4.75
N ALA A 115 -4.12 14.49 -4.43
CA ALA A 115 -4.69 14.43 -3.09
C ALA A 115 -4.00 13.42 -2.14
N THR A 116 -2.96 12.69 -2.56
CA THR A 116 -2.78 11.37 -1.95
C THR A 116 -1.35 10.77 -1.90
N ILE A 117 -1.02 10.16 -0.75
CA ILE A 117 0.29 9.63 -0.30
C ILE A 117 0.32 8.08 -0.30
N SER A 118 0.77 7.46 -1.38
CA SER A 118 1.25 6.06 -1.52
C SER A 118 1.04 5.60 -2.96
N LEU A 119 1.87 6.07 -3.90
CA LEU A 119 1.69 5.71 -5.30
C LEU A 119 2.55 4.51 -5.67
N SER A 120 1.89 3.39 -5.98
CA SER A 120 2.50 2.30 -6.74
C SER A 120 2.59 2.61 -8.25
N LEU A 121 2.34 3.88 -8.62
CA LEU A 121 2.34 4.42 -9.98
C LEU A 121 3.14 5.73 -10.00
N GLY A 122 4.42 5.68 -10.32
CA GLY A 122 5.17 6.89 -10.64
C GLY A 122 4.82 7.36 -12.06
N ILE A 123 4.60 8.66 -12.24
CA ILE A 123 4.45 9.28 -13.58
C ILE A 123 5.85 9.66 -14.05
N GLY A 124 6.60 8.68 -14.57
CA GLY A 124 7.99 8.88 -14.95
C GLY A 124 8.18 9.92 -16.07
N GLY A 125 9.31 10.63 -16.06
CA GLY A 125 9.78 11.44 -17.19
C GLY A 125 9.31 12.90 -17.22
N LEU A 126 8.70 13.41 -16.14
CA LEU A 126 8.35 14.82 -16.00
C LEU A 126 9.39 15.57 -15.14
N PRO A 127 9.66 16.87 -15.43
CA PRO A 127 10.38 17.72 -14.49
C PRO A 127 9.62 17.85 -13.17
N LEU A 128 10.35 17.97 -12.06
CA LEU A 128 9.83 18.02 -10.68
C LEU A 128 8.61 18.96 -10.47
N TYR A 129 8.61 20.13 -11.11
CA TYR A 129 7.56 21.14 -10.98
C TYR A 129 6.29 20.85 -11.83
N LYS A 130 6.33 19.80 -12.65
CA LYS A 130 5.18 19.28 -13.41
C LYS A 130 4.70 17.94 -12.88
N ASP A 131 5.45 17.34 -11.97
CA ASP A 131 5.10 16.09 -11.36
C ASP A 131 4.19 16.35 -10.14
N PRO A 132 2.92 15.91 -10.18
CA PRO A 132 2.01 16.09 -9.06
C PRO A 132 2.47 15.38 -7.78
N VAL A 133 3.24 14.30 -7.88
CA VAL A 133 3.58 13.44 -6.74
C VAL A 133 4.59 14.13 -5.81
N PRO A 134 5.77 14.57 -6.28
CA PRO A 134 6.70 15.33 -5.45
C PRO A 134 6.12 16.64 -4.92
N MET A 135 5.26 17.32 -5.68
CA MET A 135 4.63 18.58 -5.24
C MET A 135 3.63 18.36 -4.11
N ALA A 136 2.74 17.37 -4.24
CA ALA A 136 1.75 17.04 -3.22
C ALA A 136 2.42 16.56 -1.93
N THR A 137 3.44 15.72 -2.07
CA THR A 137 4.18 15.16 -0.93
C THR A 137 5.01 16.22 -0.21
N PHE A 138 5.61 17.17 -0.93
CA PHE A 138 6.29 18.32 -0.34
C PHE A 138 5.31 19.17 0.49
N ALA A 139 4.15 19.50 -0.07
CA ALA A 139 3.14 20.28 0.64
C ALA A 139 2.59 19.55 1.88
N GLY A 140 2.41 18.22 1.81
CA GLY A 140 2.00 17.39 2.95
C GLY A 140 3.05 17.37 4.06
N MET A 141 4.33 17.28 3.69
CA MET A 141 5.45 17.34 4.61
C MET A 141 5.57 18.72 5.28
N GLU A 142 5.55 19.81 4.52
CA GLU A 142 5.68 21.16 5.08
C GLU A 142 4.50 21.57 5.98
N LYS A 143 3.26 21.25 5.57
CA LYS A 143 2.07 21.75 6.28
C LYS A 143 1.62 20.87 7.44
N GLY A 144 1.88 19.58 7.35
CA GLY A 144 1.32 18.59 8.29
C GLY A 144 2.36 17.66 8.90
N GLY A 145 3.64 17.78 8.54
CA GLY A 145 4.66 16.81 8.95
C GLY A 145 4.35 15.39 8.46
N ILE A 146 3.62 15.26 7.35
CA ILE A 146 3.18 13.96 6.86
C ILE A 146 4.36 13.26 6.19
N PHE A 147 4.73 12.11 6.74
CA PHE A 147 5.71 11.23 6.12
C PHE A 147 5.07 10.44 4.98
N VAL A 148 5.75 10.39 3.83
CA VAL A 148 5.26 9.75 2.61
C VAL A 148 6.25 8.66 2.20
N ALA A 149 5.73 7.47 1.92
CA ALA A 149 6.46 6.42 1.22
C ALA A 149 5.82 6.16 -0.15
N SER A 150 6.65 5.98 -1.17
CA SER A 150 6.25 5.63 -2.55
C SER A 150 7.08 4.43 -3.03
N SER A 151 6.61 3.71 -4.04
CA SER A 151 7.42 2.65 -4.63
C SER A 151 8.46 3.24 -5.60
N ALA A 152 9.66 2.67 -5.64
CA ALA A 152 10.72 3.13 -6.55
C ALA A 152 10.41 2.91 -8.06
N GLY A 153 9.32 2.20 -8.36
CA GLY A 153 8.95 1.78 -9.71
C GLY A 153 9.61 0.48 -10.16
N ASN A 154 9.08 -0.11 -11.23
CA ASN A 154 9.45 -1.44 -11.74
C ASN A 154 10.24 -1.38 -13.07
N GLN A 155 10.80 -0.22 -13.42
CA GLN A 155 11.47 0.01 -14.71
C GLN A 155 12.99 -0.31 -14.69
N GLY A 156 13.48 -0.88 -13.59
CA GLY A 156 14.87 -1.34 -13.48
C GLY A 156 15.23 -2.41 -14.53
N PRO A 157 16.51 -2.81 -14.62
CA PRO A 157 17.59 -2.55 -13.65
C PRO A 157 18.52 -1.39 -14.03
N TRP A 158 18.21 -0.62 -15.07
CA TRP A 158 19.14 0.40 -15.58
C TRP A 158 19.23 1.62 -14.65
N PRO A 159 20.41 2.28 -14.54
CA PRO A 159 20.51 3.53 -13.81
C PRO A 159 19.54 4.59 -14.35
N GLY A 160 18.93 5.37 -13.46
CA GLY A 160 18.01 6.45 -13.83
C GLY A 160 16.57 6.02 -14.10
N THR A 161 16.18 4.80 -13.73
CA THR A 161 14.79 4.29 -13.86
C THR A 161 13.94 4.52 -12.61
N LEU A 162 14.48 5.21 -11.60
CA LEU A 162 13.76 5.63 -10.40
C LEU A 162 12.74 6.71 -10.78
N HIS A 163 11.50 6.59 -10.33
CA HIS A 163 10.43 7.53 -10.69
C HIS A 163 10.43 8.80 -9.82
N ASP A 164 10.33 8.65 -8.50
CA ASP A 164 9.97 9.76 -7.61
C ASP A 164 11.13 10.23 -6.72
N GLY A 165 12.37 10.14 -7.20
CA GLY A 165 13.61 10.32 -6.42
C GLY A 165 13.83 11.72 -5.81
N VAL A 166 13.08 12.07 -4.77
CA VAL A 166 13.11 13.39 -4.12
C VAL A 166 13.43 13.27 -2.62
N PRO A 167 14.17 14.22 -2.02
CA PRO A 167 14.68 14.08 -0.65
C PRO A 167 13.62 13.95 0.46
N TRP A 168 12.38 14.36 0.19
CA TRP A 168 11.27 14.35 1.15
C TRP A 168 10.33 13.15 1.00
N LEU A 169 10.63 12.24 0.08
CA LEU A 169 9.87 11.03 -0.18
C LEU A 169 10.72 9.81 0.16
N LEU A 170 10.15 8.84 0.87
CA LEU A 170 10.80 7.54 1.02
C LEU A 170 10.46 6.67 -0.20
N ASP A 171 11.42 6.53 -1.11
CA ASP A 171 11.34 5.56 -2.20
C ASP A 171 11.67 4.15 -1.70
N VAL A 172 10.70 3.24 -1.82
CA VAL A 172 10.81 1.86 -1.37
C VAL A 172 11.13 0.95 -2.56
N PRO A 173 12.32 0.32 -2.61
CA PRO A 173 12.65 -0.68 -3.61
C PRO A 173 12.03 -2.04 -3.26
N ALA A 174 11.84 -2.89 -4.28
CA ALA A 174 11.45 -4.27 -4.08
C ALA A 174 12.68 -5.15 -3.79
N GLY A 175 12.55 -6.06 -2.83
CA GLY A 175 13.53 -7.10 -2.52
C GLY A 175 12.85 -8.47 -2.41
N THR A 176 13.61 -9.54 -2.62
CA THR A 176 13.12 -10.90 -2.43
C THR A 176 13.17 -11.29 -0.94
N ILE A 177 12.25 -12.15 -0.53
CA ILE A 177 12.24 -12.80 0.79
C ILE A 177 12.59 -14.28 0.64
N ASP A 178 12.90 -14.95 1.73
CA ASP A 178 13.28 -16.37 1.81
C ASP A 178 12.09 -17.35 1.67
N HIS A 179 11.01 -16.93 1.02
CA HIS A 179 9.82 -17.75 0.81
C HIS A 179 9.52 -17.89 -0.68
N ASP A 180 9.88 -19.05 -1.23
CA ASP A 180 9.65 -19.36 -2.65
C ASP A 180 8.32 -20.10 -2.84
N CYS A 181 7.52 -19.63 -3.80
CA CYS A 181 6.32 -20.34 -4.23
C CYS A 181 6.73 -21.42 -5.24
N ILE A 182 6.76 -22.67 -4.78
CA ILE A 182 7.25 -23.82 -5.55
C ILE A 182 6.10 -24.54 -6.26
N GLY A 183 6.26 -24.77 -7.57
CA GLY A 183 5.44 -25.68 -8.36
C GLY A 183 6.23 -26.90 -8.80
N VAL A 184 5.65 -28.09 -8.66
CA VAL A 184 6.28 -29.35 -9.12
C VAL A 184 5.57 -29.82 -10.38
N VAL A 185 6.32 -30.01 -11.46
CA VAL A 185 5.84 -30.58 -12.72
C VAL A 185 6.33 -32.02 -12.81
N ALA A 186 5.39 -32.98 -12.75
CA ALA A 186 5.68 -34.39 -12.97
C ALA A 186 5.51 -34.75 -14.46
N LEU A 187 6.57 -35.27 -15.08
CA LEU A 187 6.59 -35.74 -16.46
C LEU A 187 6.16 -37.22 -16.52
N GLY A 188 5.58 -37.64 -17.66
CA GLY A 188 5.10 -39.02 -17.86
C GLY A 188 6.19 -40.10 -17.85
N ASN A 189 7.46 -39.70 -17.85
CA ASN A 189 8.62 -40.60 -17.68
C ASN A 189 9.04 -40.77 -16.20
N GLY A 190 8.26 -40.24 -15.24
CA GLY A 190 8.53 -40.34 -13.81
C GLY A 190 9.48 -39.26 -13.25
N VAL A 191 10.00 -38.35 -14.10
CA VAL A 191 10.84 -37.24 -13.66
C VAL A 191 9.98 -36.11 -13.11
N SER A 192 10.35 -35.53 -11.97
CA SER A 192 9.72 -34.32 -11.44
C SER A 192 10.68 -33.14 -11.50
N ILE A 193 10.19 -32.01 -11.99
CA ILE A 193 10.91 -30.74 -12.07
C ILE A 193 10.31 -29.76 -11.07
N ILE A 194 11.18 -29.16 -10.26
CA ILE A 194 10.83 -28.12 -9.29
C ILE A 194 11.02 -26.76 -9.98
N GLY A 195 9.97 -25.97 -10.06
CA GLY A 195 9.99 -24.60 -10.60
C GLY A 195 9.22 -23.63 -9.71
N ALA A 196 9.08 -22.38 -10.15
CA ALA A 196 8.26 -21.39 -9.47
C ALA A 196 6.81 -21.46 -9.98
N SER A 197 5.83 -21.44 -9.08
CA SER A 197 4.40 -21.40 -9.46
C SER A 197 3.56 -20.74 -8.38
N LEU A 198 2.53 -20.00 -8.82
CA LEU A 198 1.48 -19.44 -7.96
C LEU A 198 0.17 -20.24 -8.07
N TYR A 199 0.20 -21.42 -8.71
CA TYR A 199 -0.98 -22.26 -8.85
C TYR A 199 -1.45 -22.79 -7.49
N HIS A 200 -2.70 -22.50 -7.13
CA HIS A 200 -3.25 -22.82 -5.81
C HIS A 200 -3.97 -24.18 -5.73
N GLY A 201 -3.97 -24.98 -6.80
CA GLY A 201 -4.81 -26.18 -6.89
C GLY A 201 -6.28 -25.85 -7.17
N ASN A 202 -7.05 -26.84 -7.62
CA ASN A 202 -8.52 -26.77 -7.77
C ASN A 202 -9.22 -27.37 -6.55
#